data_AF-A0A811R1S5-F1
#
_entry.id   AF-A0A811R1S5-F1
#
_cell.length_a   1.000
_cell.length_b   1.000
_cell.length_c   1.000
_cell.angle_alpha   90.00
_cell.angle_beta   90.00
_cell.angle_gamma   90.00
#
_symmetry.space_group_name_H-M   'P 1'
#
loop_
_entity.id
_entity.type
_entity.pdbx_description
1 polymer ?
#
loop_
_entity_poly.entity_id
_entity_poly.type
_entity_poly.pdbx_seq_one_letter_code
_entity_poly.pdbx_strand_id
1 'polypeptide(L)'
;MLVVALLVVAVCFGATATAAAARPSHTDTDAIRLPSSAAAGQPWECCDWVTQDPTPIRPPRWRCNDVVDKCSADCQQCEASAAGAGAGFVCRDWIFSLLEPPVCTPRPWDCCDLAACTRDYIPYCRCADKVESCPSNCKECEVVEETDSDPPRYRCLDVFHGYPGPKCTPWISKSN
;
A
#
# COMPACT_ATOMS: atom_id res chain seq x y z
N MET A 1 22.64 1.50 67.40
CA MET A 1 24.01 0.96 67.47
C MET A 1 23.95 -0.55 67.32
N LEU A 2 24.39 -1.09 66.18
CA LEU A 2 25.21 -2.31 66.11
C LEU A 2 25.75 -2.43 64.68
N VAL A 3 27.07 -2.51 64.58
CA VAL A 3 27.86 -2.74 63.37
C VAL A 3 28.24 -4.22 63.38
N VAL A 4 28.03 -4.96 62.28
CA VAL A 4 28.88 -6.11 61.92
C VAL A 4 28.93 -6.24 60.40
N ALA A 5 30.14 -6.26 59.86
CA ALA A 5 30.51 -6.46 58.46
C ALA A 5 31.14 -7.86 58.26
N LEU A 6 31.44 -8.19 56.99
CA LEU A 6 32.39 -9.22 56.46
C LEU A 6 31.81 -10.65 56.33
N LEU A 7 32.02 -11.47 55.27
CA LEU A 7 32.99 -11.52 54.17
C LEU A 7 32.49 -12.38 52.98
N VAL A 8 33.12 -12.17 51.83
CA VAL A 8 32.96 -12.81 50.51
C VAL A 8 33.60 -14.21 50.46
N VAL A 9 32.98 -15.18 49.77
CA VAL A 9 33.68 -16.33 49.18
C VAL A 9 33.19 -16.56 47.75
N ALA A 10 34.08 -16.31 46.79
CA ALA A 10 33.94 -16.67 45.39
C ALA A 10 34.33 -18.14 45.21
N VAL A 11 33.52 -18.90 44.45
CA VAL A 11 33.91 -20.23 43.97
C VAL A 11 33.74 -20.26 42.46
N CYS A 12 34.88 -20.22 41.76
CA CYS A 12 35.00 -20.52 40.34
C CYS A 12 35.33 -22.01 40.18
N PHE A 13 34.51 -22.76 39.45
CA PHE A 13 34.92 -24.00 38.78
C PHE A 13 34.36 -24.00 37.36
N GLY A 14 35.25 -24.15 36.38
CA GLY A 14 34.94 -24.12 34.95
C GLY A 14 35.09 -25.47 34.25
N ALA A 15 34.55 -25.49 33.02
CA ALA A 15 34.78 -26.36 31.85
C ALA A 15 34.34 -27.84 31.97
N THR A 16 33.79 -28.55 30.96
CA THR A 16 33.33 -28.35 29.56
C THR A 16 32.76 -29.71 29.09
N ALA A 17 31.70 -29.76 28.26
CA ALA A 17 31.58 -30.63 27.05
C ALA A 17 30.13 -30.79 26.52
N THR A 18 29.88 -30.14 25.37
CA THR A 18 29.22 -30.59 24.11
C THR A 18 27.95 -31.46 24.05
N ALA A 19 27.11 -31.07 23.07
CA ALA A 19 26.03 -31.77 22.33
C ALA A 19 24.64 -31.78 23.01
N ALA A 20 23.52 -31.45 22.36
CA ALA A 20 23.21 -31.34 20.93
C ALA A 20 22.18 -30.20 20.69
N ALA A 21 22.40 -29.40 19.65
CA ALA A 21 21.42 -28.45 19.17
C ALA A 21 20.37 -29.19 18.32
N ALA A 22 19.16 -29.33 18.83
CA ALA A 22 18.01 -29.72 18.02
C ALA A 22 17.56 -28.49 17.20
N ARG A 23 17.81 -28.52 15.89
CA ARG A 23 17.25 -27.58 14.91
C ARG A 23 15.75 -27.85 14.75
N PRO A 24 14.85 -26.85 14.87
CA PRO A 24 13.61 -26.89 14.13
C PRO A 24 13.95 -26.65 12.66
N SER A 25 13.74 -27.68 11.84
CA SER A 25 13.64 -27.55 10.38
C SER A 25 12.33 -26.81 10.10
N HIS A 26 12.41 -25.50 9.96
CA HIS A 26 11.33 -24.74 9.36
C HIS A 26 11.61 -24.73 7.86
N THR A 27 10.77 -25.46 7.13
CA THR A 27 10.79 -25.49 5.68
C THR A 27 10.69 -24.07 5.16
N ASP A 28 11.73 -23.70 4.43
CA ASP A 28 11.87 -22.50 3.65
C ASP A 28 10.74 -22.43 2.62
N THR A 29 9.83 -21.51 2.85
CA THR A 29 9.16 -20.82 1.76
C THR A 29 9.17 -19.37 2.19
N ASP A 30 10.35 -18.76 2.14
CA ASP A 30 10.56 -17.32 2.21
C ASP A 30 9.85 -16.66 1.01
N ALA A 31 8.52 -16.62 1.05
CA ALA A 31 7.81 -15.47 0.53
C ALA A 31 8.17 -14.32 1.47
N ILE A 32 9.23 -13.59 1.12
CA ILE A 32 9.54 -12.28 1.70
C ILE A 32 8.29 -11.43 1.51
N ARG A 33 7.41 -11.42 2.52
CA ARG A 33 6.37 -10.39 2.62
C ARG A 33 7.14 -9.11 2.93
N LEU A 34 7.42 -8.32 1.89
CA LEU A 34 7.78 -6.93 2.10
C LEU A 34 6.66 -6.33 2.96
N PRO A 35 6.98 -5.74 4.12
CA PRO A 35 5.95 -5.11 4.92
C PRO A 35 5.31 -4.02 4.06
N SER A 36 3.99 -4.07 3.94
CA SER A 36 3.19 -3.06 3.25
C SER A 36 3.07 -1.75 4.04
N SER A 37 3.71 -1.66 5.21
CA SER A 37 3.95 -0.40 5.90
C SER A 37 5.00 0.40 5.13
N ALA A 38 4.83 1.72 5.01
CA ALA A 38 5.87 2.60 4.48
C ALA A 38 7.26 2.14 4.93
N ALA A 39 8.22 2.16 4.01
CA ALA A 39 9.62 2.11 4.41
C ALA A 39 9.84 3.21 5.46
N ALA A 40 10.51 2.89 6.58
CA ALA A 40 10.73 3.84 7.66
C ALA A 40 11.30 5.16 7.10
N GLY A 41 10.67 6.30 7.45
CA GLY A 41 11.02 7.62 6.92
C GLY A 41 10.27 8.05 5.66
N GLN A 42 9.22 7.32 5.22
CA GLN A 42 8.37 7.77 4.13
C GLN A 42 7.28 8.73 4.64
N PRO A 43 7.00 9.83 3.92
CA PRO A 43 6.03 10.85 4.34
C PRO A 43 4.56 10.37 4.37
N TRP A 44 4.24 9.20 3.79
CA TRP A 44 2.92 8.56 3.82
C TRP A 44 3.04 7.04 3.64
N GLU A 45 2.15 6.29 4.30
CA GLU A 45 2.06 4.82 4.22
C GLU A 45 1.32 4.33 2.97
N CYS A 46 0.30 5.07 2.58
CA CYS A 46 -0.57 4.80 1.43
C CYS A 46 -0.99 6.13 0.79
N CYS A 47 -1.59 6.08 -0.39
CA CYS A 47 -2.12 7.27 -1.06
C CYS A 47 -3.29 6.95 -1.98
N ASP A 48 -4.42 7.63 -1.78
CA ASP A 48 -5.61 7.54 -2.64
C ASP A 48 -5.53 8.46 -3.87
N TRP A 49 -4.83 9.59 -3.75
CA TRP A 49 -4.62 10.56 -4.81
C TRP A 49 -3.13 10.82 -5.07
N VAL A 50 -2.54 9.89 -5.81
CA VAL A 50 -1.13 9.96 -6.23
C VAL A 50 -0.96 10.78 -7.51
N THR A 51 0.13 11.55 -7.57
CA THR A 51 0.64 12.15 -8.81
C THR A 51 2.03 11.59 -9.10
N GLN A 52 2.21 11.11 -10.33
CA GLN A 52 3.52 10.75 -10.87
C GLN A 52 4.15 11.96 -11.54
N ASP A 53 5.44 12.23 -11.28
CA ASP A 53 6.21 13.18 -12.06
C ASP A 53 6.33 12.66 -13.50
N PRO A 54 5.89 13.43 -14.52
CA PRO A 54 5.92 13.00 -15.91
C PRO A 54 7.35 12.89 -16.48
N THR A 55 8.35 13.40 -15.77
CA THR A 55 9.75 13.33 -16.21
C THR A 55 10.21 11.87 -16.31
N PRO A 56 10.83 11.44 -17.43
CA PRO A 56 11.22 10.04 -17.64
C PRO A 56 12.49 9.64 -16.85
N ILE A 57 12.48 9.86 -15.54
CA ILE A 57 13.53 9.48 -14.59
C ILE A 57 13.20 8.13 -13.98
N ARG A 58 14.21 7.27 -13.79
CA ARG A 58 14.08 5.99 -13.07
C ARG A 58 14.92 5.99 -11.78
N PRO A 59 14.35 5.60 -10.63
CA PRO A 59 12.93 5.28 -10.40
C PRO A 59 12.02 6.51 -10.58
N PRO A 60 10.73 6.32 -10.91
CA PRO A 60 9.77 7.42 -10.96
C PRO A 60 9.66 8.18 -9.63
N ARG A 61 9.16 9.41 -9.71
CA ARG A 61 8.83 10.22 -8.54
C ARG A 61 7.32 10.26 -8.33
N TRP A 62 6.93 10.12 -7.07
CA TRP A 62 5.53 10.10 -6.64
C TRP A 62 5.31 11.15 -5.57
N ARG A 63 4.14 11.79 -5.62
CA ARG A 63 3.64 12.69 -4.58
C ARG A 63 2.25 12.23 -4.19
N CYS A 64 1.98 12.19 -2.89
CA CYS A 64 0.63 12.00 -2.41
C CYS A 64 -0.07 13.34 -2.20
N ASN A 65 -1.31 13.45 -2.65
CA ASN A 65 -2.10 14.66 -2.45
C ASN A 65 -3.33 14.44 -1.58
N ASP A 66 -3.36 13.34 -0.82
CA ASP A 66 -4.41 13.06 0.15
C ASP A 66 -4.49 14.17 1.18
N VAL A 67 -5.72 14.51 1.55
CA VAL A 67 -6.02 15.43 2.63
C VAL A 67 -6.10 14.62 3.92
N VAL A 68 -5.21 14.94 4.86
CA VAL A 68 -5.12 14.27 6.17
C VAL A 68 -5.38 15.28 7.30
N ASP A 69 -5.87 14.80 8.44
CA ASP A 69 -6.07 15.65 9.62
C ASP A 69 -4.75 16.20 10.19
N LYS A 70 -3.67 15.44 10.01
CA LYS A 70 -2.31 15.81 10.42
C LYS A 70 -1.29 15.12 9.52
N CYS A 71 -0.26 15.84 9.09
CA CYS A 71 0.84 15.25 8.34
C CYS A 71 1.68 14.27 9.19
N SER A 72 2.28 13.29 8.52
CA SER A 72 3.33 12.45 9.09
C SER A 72 4.48 13.32 9.64
N ALA A 73 5.15 12.85 10.69
CA ALA A 73 6.36 13.50 11.19
C ALA A 73 7.51 13.47 10.17
N ASP A 74 7.46 12.52 9.22
CA ASP A 74 8.46 12.37 8.16
C ASP A 74 8.16 13.29 6.95
N CYS A 75 7.01 13.97 6.93
CA CYS A 75 6.68 14.96 5.91
C CYS A 75 7.36 16.30 6.19
N GLN A 76 8.22 16.74 5.28
CA GLN A 76 8.96 18.00 5.40
C GLN A 76 8.12 19.21 4.99
N GLN A 77 7.27 19.08 3.97
CA GLN A 77 6.43 20.16 3.45
C GLN A 77 4.94 19.86 3.68
N CYS A 78 4.46 20.18 4.88
CA CYS A 78 3.06 20.05 5.25
C CYS A 78 2.30 21.37 5.04
N GLU A 79 1.31 21.38 4.16
CA GLU A 79 0.52 22.57 3.83
C GLU A 79 -0.95 22.38 4.17
N ALA A 80 -1.66 23.46 4.53
CA ALA A 80 -3.11 23.41 4.66
C ALA A 80 -3.78 23.13 3.29
N SER A 81 -4.84 22.34 3.31
CA SER A 81 -5.61 22.02 2.09
C SER A 81 -6.21 23.29 1.47
N ALA A 82 -6.20 23.35 0.13
CA ALA A 82 -6.80 24.44 -0.63
C ALA A 82 -8.34 24.49 -0.53
N ALA A 83 -8.97 23.48 0.06
CA ALA A 83 -10.41 23.40 0.27
C ALA A 83 -10.95 24.34 1.37
N GLY A 84 -10.07 25.06 2.10
CA GLY A 84 -10.44 26.11 3.05
C GLY A 84 -9.89 25.90 4.46
N ALA A 85 -10.16 26.86 5.35
CA ALA A 85 -9.72 26.79 6.75
C ALA A 85 -10.34 25.58 7.46
N GLY A 86 -9.50 24.72 8.04
CA GLY A 86 -9.93 23.50 8.73
C GLY A 86 -10.17 22.30 7.81
N ALA A 87 -9.91 22.41 6.51
CA ALA A 87 -10.08 21.31 5.56
C ALA A 87 -8.89 20.32 5.54
N GLY A 88 -8.12 20.20 6.62
CA GLY A 88 -6.96 19.31 6.73
C GLY A 88 -5.66 19.83 6.09
N PHE A 89 -4.71 18.92 5.92
CA PHE A 89 -3.36 19.17 5.42
C PHE A 89 -3.00 18.22 4.28
N VAL A 90 -2.07 18.63 3.43
CA VAL A 90 -1.52 17.82 2.34
C VAL A 90 0.00 17.85 2.44
N CYS A 91 0.63 16.68 2.36
CA CYS A 91 2.08 16.59 2.27
C CYS A 91 2.56 16.86 0.84
N ARG A 92 3.56 17.73 0.65
CA ARG A 92 4.09 18.13 -0.67
C ARG A 92 5.41 17.48 -1.03
N ASP A 93 5.90 16.57 -0.20
CA ASP A 93 7.13 15.85 -0.47
C ASP A 93 7.01 15.04 -1.77
N TRP A 94 8.15 14.69 -2.35
CA TRP A 94 8.23 13.74 -3.45
C TRP A 94 9.08 12.57 -3.01
N ILE A 95 8.64 11.35 -3.29
CA ILE A 95 9.43 10.14 -3.05
C ILE A 95 9.88 9.53 -4.37
N PHE A 96 11.07 8.96 -4.39
CA PHE A 96 11.54 8.12 -5.49
C PHE A 96 11.19 6.67 -5.18
N SER A 97 10.39 6.02 -6.02
CA SER A 97 10.00 4.62 -5.83
C SER A 97 9.78 3.93 -7.17
N LEU A 98 10.23 2.67 -7.26
CA LEU A 98 9.93 1.80 -8.40
C LEU A 98 8.46 1.38 -8.43
N LEU A 99 7.81 1.35 -7.27
CA LEU A 99 6.42 0.96 -7.09
C LEU A 99 5.56 2.19 -6.87
N GLU A 100 4.38 2.20 -7.50
CA GLU A 100 3.32 3.14 -7.14
C GLU A 100 2.92 2.91 -5.66
N PRO A 101 2.67 3.98 -4.87
CA PRO A 101 2.24 3.83 -3.49
C PRO A 101 0.98 2.93 -3.37
N PRO A 102 0.87 2.11 -2.31
CA PRO A 102 -0.36 1.38 -2.06
C PRO A 102 -1.50 2.37 -1.75
N VAL A 103 -2.73 1.97 -2.05
CA VAL A 103 -3.91 2.84 -1.89
C VAL A 103 -4.46 2.68 -0.46
N CYS A 104 -4.88 3.77 0.17
CA CYS A 104 -5.37 3.74 1.55
C CYS A 104 -6.74 3.09 1.65
N THR A 105 -7.62 3.48 0.75
CA THR A 105 -8.95 2.89 0.62
C THR A 105 -8.88 1.78 -0.42
N PRO A 106 -8.98 0.49 -0.03
CA PRO A 106 -8.95 -0.59 -1.02
C PRO A 106 -10.07 -0.37 -2.02
N ARG A 107 -9.68 -0.24 -3.29
CA ARG A 107 -10.61 -0.18 -4.42
C ARG A 107 -11.46 -1.45 -4.46
N PRO A 108 -12.61 -1.47 -5.14
CA PRO A 108 -13.33 -2.71 -5.40
C PRO A 108 -12.67 -3.59 -6.48
N TRP A 109 -11.65 -3.06 -7.17
CA TRP A 109 -10.90 -3.72 -8.25
C TRP A 109 -9.39 -3.42 -8.18
N ASP A 110 -8.56 -4.33 -8.70
CA ASP A 110 -7.10 -4.21 -8.67
C ASP A 110 -6.57 -3.25 -9.75
N CYS A 111 -7.15 -3.32 -10.95
CA CYS A 111 -6.88 -2.48 -12.12
C CYS A 111 -8.21 -2.20 -12.85
N CYS A 112 -8.26 -1.19 -13.72
CA CYS A 112 -9.47 -0.88 -14.49
C CYS A 112 -9.19 -0.26 -15.88
N ASP A 113 -9.50 -1.00 -16.95
CA ASP A 113 -9.39 -0.54 -18.33
C ASP A 113 -10.54 0.39 -18.74
N LEU A 114 -11.75 0.13 -18.26
CA LEU A 114 -12.97 0.90 -18.57
C LEU A 114 -13.52 1.61 -17.32
N ALA A 115 -12.76 2.57 -16.81
CA ALA A 115 -13.17 3.40 -15.69
C ALA A 115 -14.10 4.55 -16.13
N ALA A 116 -15.22 4.73 -15.43
CA ALA A 116 -16.10 5.88 -15.57
C ALA A 116 -16.18 6.65 -14.25
N CYS A 117 -15.81 7.93 -14.28
CA CYS A 117 -15.62 8.77 -13.09
C CYS A 117 -16.39 10.09 -13.17
N THR A 118 -16.78 10.65 -12.02
CA THR A 118 -17.23 12.06 -11.94
C THR A 118 -16.07 13.02 -12.25
N ARG A 119 -16.38 14.31 -12.44
CA ARG A 119 -15.38 15.35 -12.74
C ARG A 119 -14.89 16.09 -11.49
N ASP A 120 -15.18 15.56 -10.32
CA ASP A 120 -14.72 16.13 -9.06
C ASP A 120 -13.20 15.95 -8.91
N TYR A 121 -12.60 16.76 -8.06
CA TYR A 121 -11.17 16.70 -7.77
C TYR A 121 -10.74 15.35 -7.16
N ILE A 122 -11.58 14.77 -6.29
CA ILE A 122 -11.52 13.36 -5.92
C ILE A 122 -12.80 12.73 -6.48
N PRO A 123 -12.72 11.95 -7.57
CA PRO A 123 -13.92 11.52 -8.29
C PRO A 123 -14.61 10.34 -7.62
N TYR A 124 -15.89 10.16 -7.90
CA TYR A 124 -16.58 8.89 -7.74
C TYR A 124 -16.44 8.08 -9.02
N CYS A 125 -15.74 6.95 -8.93
CA CYS A 125 -15.44 6.07 -10.06
C CYS A 125 -16.14 4.73 -9.94
N ARG A 126 -16.44 4.13 -11.09
CA ARG A 126 -16.94 2.76 -11.27
C ARG A 126 -16.12 2.09 -12.37
N CYS A 127 -15.85 0.80 -12.21
CA CYS A 127 -15.16 0.03 -13.24
C CYS A 127 -16.15 -0.80 -14.05
N ALA A 128 -16.15 -0.61 -15.36
CA ALA A 128 -17.03 -1.33 -16.28
C ALA A 128 -16.37 -2.59 -16.88
N ASP A 129 -15.20 -2.99 -16.38
CA ASP A 129 -14.50 -4.17 -16.86
C ASP A 129 -15.33 -5.43 -16.61
N LYS A 130 -15.27 -6.33 -17.60
CA LYS A 130 -15.87 -7.66 -17.54
C LYS A 130 -14.77 -8.64 -17.17
N VAL A 131 -14.86 -9.20 -15.97
CA VAL A 131 -13.83 -10.08 -15.39
C VAL A 131 -14.34 -11.52 -15.29
N GLU A 132 -13.43 -12.47 -15.12
CA GLU A 132 -13.78 -13.89 -14.90
C GLU A 132 -14.33 -14.13 -13.50
N SER A 133 -13.89 -13.33 -12.52
CA SER A 133 -14.40 -13.28 -11.16
C SER A 133 -14.17 -11.88 -10.60
N CYS A 134 -15.11 -11.35 -9.83
CA CYS A 134 -14.87 -10.12 -9.10
C CYS A 134 -13.82 -10.33 -8.00
N PRO A 135 -13.01 -9.29 -7.71
CA PRO A 135 -12.13 -9.26 -6.55
C PRO A 135 -12.89 -9.32 -5.21
N SER A 136 -12.24 -9.82 -4.15
CA SER A 136 -12.87 -10.02 -2.83
C SER A 136 -13.33 -8.75 -2.11
N ASN A 137 -12.79 -7.61 -2.55
CA ASN A 137 -13.06 -6.24 -2.12
C ASN A 137 -14.27 -5.62 -2.86
N CYS A 138 -14.79 -6.27 -3.90
CA CYS A 138 -16.06 -5.88 -4.51
C CYS A 138 -17.24 -6.39 -3.69
N LYS A 139 -18.13 -5.49 -3.26
CA LYS A 139 -19.32 -5.82 -2.46
C LYS A 139 -20.46 -6.34 -3.31
N GLU A 140 -20.68 -5.74 -4.47
CA GLU A 140 -21.75 -6.07 -5.39
C GLU A 140 -21.18 -6.54 -6.73
N CYS A 141 -21.19 -7.86 -6.94
CA CYS A 141 -20.69 -8.52 -8.14
C CYS A 141 -21.84 -9.16 -8.91
N GLU A 142 -22.08 -8.70 -10.14
CA GLU A 142 -23.16 -9.23 -10.98
C GLU A 142 -22.62 -9.99 -12.18
N VAL A 143 -23.36 -11.02 -12.60
CA VAL A 143 -23.15 -11.68 -13.89
C VAL A 143 -23.58 -10.72 -15.00
N VAL A 144 -22.73 -10.60 -16.01
CA VAL A 144 -23.08 -9.87 -17.22
C VAL A 144 -23.83 -10.84 -18.12
N GLU A 145 -25.14 -10.62 -18.24
CA GLU A 145 -26.06 -11.37 -19.10
C GLU A 145 -25.72 -11.14 -20.59
N GLU A 146 -24.66 -11.79 -21.05
CA GLU A 146 -24.30 -11.89 -22.46
C GLU A 146 -24.67 -13.27 -22.95
N THR A 147 -25.66 -13.32 -23.86
CA THR A 147 -26.25 -14.54 -24.42
C THR A 147 -25.25 -15.51 -25.06
N ASP A 148 -24.01 -15.07 -25.32
CA ASP A 148 -22.96 -15.85 -25.99
C ASP A 148 -21.63 -15.92 -25.20
N SER A 149 -21.59 -15.46 -23.94
CA SER A 149 -20.39 -15.56 -23.10
C SER A 149 -20.36 -16.87 -22.32
N ASP A 150 -19.73 -17.89 -22.89
CA ASP A 150 -19.33 -19.11 -22.17
C ASP A 150 -17.78 -19.16 -22.13
N PRO A 151 -17.13 -18.99 -20.96
CA PRO A 151 -17.69 -18.89 -19.61
C PRO A 151 -18.35 -17.52 -19.29
N PRO A 152 -19.25 -17.47 -18.28
CA PRO A 152 -19.91 -16.23 -17.86
C PRO A 152 -18.89 -15.20 -17.37
N ARG A 153 -19.18 -13.93 -17.63
CA ARG A 153 -18.39 -12.80 -17.16
C ARG A 153 -19.10 -12.06 -16.04
N TYR A 154 -18.34 -11.42 -15.17
CA TYR A 154 -18.84 -10.67 -14.03
C TYR A 154 -18.41 -9.22 -14.11
N ARG A 155 -19.15 -8.34 -13.46
CA ARG A 155 -18.82 -6.92 -13.32
C ARG A 155 -19.07 -6.47 -11.89
N CYS A 156 -18.11 -5.75 -11.34
CA CYS A 156 -18.27 -5.08 -10.05
C CYS A 156 -19.12 -3.83 -10.21
N LEU A 157 -20.14 -3.65 -9.37
CA LEU A 157 -21.03 -2.49 -9.39
C LEU A 157 -20.67 -1.41 -8.36
N ASP A 158 -19.72 -1.70 -7.47
CA ASP A 158 -19.30 -0.77 -6.44
C ASP A 158 -18.86 0.59 -7.02
N VAL A 159 -19.26 1.65 -6.32
CA VAL A 159 -18.77 3.01 -6.57
C VAL A 159 -17.66 3.30 -5.58
N PHE A 160 -16.49 3.64 -6.11
CA PHE A 160 -15.31 3.99 -5.36
C PHE A 160 -15.13 5.51 -5.31
N HIS A 161 -14.98 6.10 -4.13
CA HIS A 161 -14.58 7.50 -4.01
C HIS A 161 -13.05 7.58 -4.01
N GLY A 162 -12.48 7.98 -5.14
CA GLY A 162 -11.05 7.96 -5.41
C GLY A 162 -10.77 7.58 -6.87
N TYR A 163 -9.49 7.60 -7.25
CA TYR A 163 -9.09 7.31 -8.62
C TYR A 163 -9.19 5.81 -8.94
N PRO A 164 -9.48 5.43 -10.20
CA PRO A 164 -9.78 4.05 -10.56
C PRO A 164 -8.56 3.13 -10.52
N GLY A 165 -7.35 3.67 -10.32
CA GLY A 165 -6.10 2.91 -10.32
C GLY A 165 -5.51 2.69 -11.72
N PRO A 166 -4.53 1.78 -11.85
CA PRO A 166 -3.84 1.54 -13.10
C PRO A 166 -4.74 0.84 -14.12
N LYS A 167 -4.35 0.93 -15.40
CA LYS A 167 -4.92 0.10 -16.47
C LYS A 167 -4.49 -1.36 -16.29
N CYS A 168 -5.38 -2.29 -16.61
CA CYS A 168 -5.06 -3.72 -16.63
C CYS A 168 -4.17 -4.05 -17.83
N THR A 169 -4.47 -3.45 -18.99
CA THR A 169 -3.70 -3.66 -20.21
C THR A 169 -2.53 -2.68 -20.27
N PRO A 170 -1.26 -3.16 -20.30
CA PRO A 170 -0.10 -2.28 -20.44
C PRO A 170 -0.14 -1.52 -21.77
N TRP A 171 0.27 -0.25 -21.76
CA TRP A 171 0.47 0.55 -22.98
C TRP A 171 1.72 0.09 -23.73
N ILE A 172 1.72 -1.12 -24.30
CA ILE A 172 2.71 -1.45 -25.31
C ILE A 172 2.32 -0.66 -26.55
N SER A 173 3.01 0.47 -26.77
CA SER A 173 2.96 1.17 -28.05
C SER A 173 3.21 0.14 -29.15
N LYS A 174 2.22 -0.11 -30.01
CA LYS A 174 2.42 -0.83 -31.25
C LYS A 174 3.46 -0.05 -32.06
N SER A 175 4.73 -0.42 -31.93
CA SER A 175 5.76 -0.06 -32.89
C SER A 175 5.43 -0.83 -34.17
N ASN A 176 4.78 -0.13 -35.11
CA ASN A 176 4.73 -0.57 -36.50
C ASN A 176 6.12 -0.43 -37.13
#